data_AF-A0A0A1XCA3-F1
#
_entry.id   AF-A0A0A1XCA3-F1
#
_cell.length_a   1.000
_cell.length_b   1.000
_cell.length_c   1.000
_cell.angle_alpha   90.00
_cell.angle_beta   90.00
_cell.angle_gamma   90.00
#
_symmetry.space_group_name_H-M   'P 1'
#
loop_
_entity.id
_entity.type
_entity.pdbx_description
1 polymer ?
#
loop_
_entity_poly.entity_id
_entity_poly.type
_entity_poly.pdbx_seq_one_letter_code
_entity_poly.pdbx_strand_id
1 'polypeptide(L)'
;MDTDDQPTIQLEQLNERELYVQCISKQLEELDLLSSIYCTPGEMHIFDASVISDFNDFLNTPTVVPTQVLKAHLDYVISVSVLHGKSKEKVDIRIELPNLYPLLENAIVTVISALLGKAKEMHLKREIEKYIASMDKSECYVFQV
;
A
#
# COMPACT_ATOMS: atom_id res chain seq x y z
N MET A 1 -40.24 2.92 -6.43
CA MET A 1 -39.69 1.91 -5.50
C MET A 1 -38.33 1.59 -6.06
N ASP A 2 -37.40 2.47 -5.74
CA ASP A 2 -36.06 2.52 -6.27
C ASP A 2 -35.27 1.35 -5.69
N THR A 3 -34.91 0.40 -6.55
CA THR A 3 -33.92 -0.62 -6.23
C THR A 3 -32.57 -0.04 -6.60
N ASP A 4 -31.85 0.41 -5.57
CA ASP A 4 -30.42 0.72 -5.64
C ASP A 4 -29.66 -0.48 -6.22
N ASP A 5 -29.21 -0.32 -7.46
CA ASP A 5 -28.24 -1.20 -8.11
C ASP A 5 -26.87 -0.85 -7.50
N GLN A 6 -26.46 -1.58 -6.45
CA GLN A 6 -25.09 -1.49 -5.98
C GLN A 6 -24.16 -2.15 -7.01
N PRO A 7 -23.13 -1.46 -7.53
CA PRO A 7 -22.18 -2.07 -8.44
C PRO A 7 -21.30 -3.05 -7.64
N THR A 8 -21.69 -4.31 -7.65
CA THR A 8 -20.82 -5.41 -7.22
C THR A 8 -19.71 -5.50 -8.27
N ILE A 9 -18.50 -5.07 -7.92
CA ILE A 9 -17.34 -5.09 -8.83
C ILE A 9 -17.09 -6.54 -9.27
N GLN A 10 -17.38 -6.84 -10.54
CA GLN A 10 -17.19 -8.17 -11.14
C GLN A 10 -15.71 -8.35 -11.49
N LEU A 11 -14.89 -8.72 -10.51
CA LEU A 11 -13.47 -9.09 -10.71
C LEU A 11 -13.29 -10.22 -11.74
N GLU A 12 -14.33 -11.03 -11.97
CA GLU A 12 -14.31 -12.22 -12.83
C GLU A 12 -14.23 -11.94 -14.35
N GLN A 13 -14.28 -10.67 -14.78
CA GLN A 13 -14.29 -10.30 -16.22
C GLN A 13 -13.14 -9.38 -16.66
N LEU A 14 -12.28 -8.94 -15.73
CA LEU A 14 -11.19 -8.05 -16.08
C LEU A 14 -10.08 -8.80 -16.81
N ASN A 15 -9.61 -8.25 -17.93
CA ASN A 15 -8.35 -8.73 -18.50
C ASN A 15 -7.18 -8.32 -17.60
N GLU A 16 -6.04 -8.99 -17.76
CA GLU A 16 -4.84 -8.76 -16.93
C GLU A 16 -4.51 -7.27 -16.83
N ARG A 17 -4.52 -6.53 -17.95
CA ARG A 17 -4.21 -5.11 -17.97
C ARG A 17 -5.19 -4.27 -17.16
N GLU A 18 -6.50 -4.53 -17.29
CA GLU A 18 -7.53 -3.81 -16.54
C GLU A 18 -7.35 -4.00 -15.03
N LEU A 19 -6.96 -5.20 -14.60
CA LEU A 19 -6.66 -5.47 -13.20
C LEU A 19 -5.46 -4.65 -12.70
N TYR A 20 -4.36 -4.63 -13.46
CA TYR A 20 -3.19 -3.81 -13.13
C TYR A 20 -3.54 -2.31 -13.11
N VAL A 21 -4.32 -1.83 -14.08
CA VAL A 21 -4.79 -0.43 -14.11
C VAL A 21 -5.58 -0.11 -12.84
N GLN A 22 -6.52 -0.97 -12.44
CA GLN A 22 -7.28 -0.74 -11.21
C GLN A 22 -6.40 -0.74 -9.96
N CYS A 23 -5.50 -1.72 -9.83
CA CYS A 23 -4.60 -1.82 -8.67
C CYS A 23 -3.66 -0.62 -8.57
N ILE A 24 -3.00 -0.27 -9.67
CA ILE A 24 -2.01 0.83 -9.70
C ILE A 24 -2.67 2.18 -9.47
N SER A 25 -3.84 2.44 -10.07
CA SER A 25 -4.58 3.67 -9.81
C SER A 25 -4.91 3.81 -8.32
N LYS A 26 -5.44 2.75 -7.70
CA LYS A 26 -5.76 2.73 -6.27
C LYS A 26 -4.51 2.90 -5.38
N GLN A 27 -3.38 2.31 -5.77
CA GLN A 27 -2.11 2.47 -5.05
C GLN A 27 -1.62 3.92 -5.08
N LEU A 28 -1.68 4.58 -6.24
CA LEU A 28 -1.27 5.99 -6.38
C LEU A 28 -2.19 6.91 -5.59
N GLU A 29 -3.51 6.68 -5.61
CA GLU A 29 -4.48 7.44 -4.82
C GLU A 29 -4.21 7.31 -3.30
N GLU A 30 -3.93 6.10 -2.82
CA GLU A 30 -3.57 5.87 -1.41
C GLU A 30 -2.23 6.54 -1.06
N LEU A 31 -1.24 6.45 -1.94
CA LEU A 31 0.06 7.09 -1.76
C LEU A 31 -0.07 8.62 -1.64
N ASP A 32 -0.89 9.24 -2.48
CA ASP A 32 -1.19 10.68 -2.44
C ASP A 32 -1.90 11.05 -1.13
N LEU A 33 -2.88 10.25 -0.71
CA LEU A 33 -3.55 10.41 0.58
C LEU A 33 -2.54 10.35 1.75
N LEU A 34 -1.72 9.31 1.81
CA LEU A 34 -0.71 9.13 2.87
C LEU A 34 0.30 10.27 2.86
N SER A 35 0.74 10.72 1.68
CA SER A 35 1.65 11.86 1.54
C SER A 35 1.04 13.17 2.05
N SER A 36 -0.28 13.32 1.95
CA SER A 36 -1.00 14.49 2.50
C SER A 36 -1.11 14.43 4.04
N ILE A 37 -1.21 13.23 4.61
CA ILE A 37 -1.29 12.99 6.06
C ILE A 37 0.08 13.15 6.71
N TYR A 38 1.11 12.54 6.12
CA TYR A 38 2.49 12.51 6.59
C TYR A 38 3.36 13.54 5.85
N CYS A 39 2.90 14.79 5.83
CA CYS A 39 3.49 15.86 5.03
C CYS A 39 4.72 16.54 5.69
N THR A 40 5.07 16.19 6.94
CA THR A 40 6.23 16.80 7.60
C THR A 40 7.52 16.20 7.04
N PRO A 41 8.58 17.01 6.82
CA PRO A 41 9.87 16.50 6.37
C PRO A 41 10.38 15.34 7.25
N GLY A 42 10.57 14.17 6.63
CA GLY A 42 11.06 12.96 7.29
C GLY A 42 9.98 12.04 7.86
N GLU A 43 8.69 12.38 7.76
CA GLU A 43 7.58 11.48 8.13
C GLU A 43 7.30 10.42 7.07
N MET A 44 7.49 10.73 5.78
CA MET A 44 7.33 9.77 4.70
C MET A 44 8.48 9.88 3.71
N HIS A 45 8.98 8.73 3.25
CA HIS A 45 10.06 8.66 2.28
C HIS A 45 9.83 7.50 1.31
N ILE A 46 9.81 7.82 0.02
CA ILE A 46 9.68 6.85 -1.07
C ILE A 46 11.07 6.47 -1.53
N PHE A 47 11.40 5.17 -1.51
CA PHE A 47 12.76 4.70 -1.80
C PHE A 47 13.12 4.86 -3.28
N ASP A 48 12.16 4.59 -4.17
CA ASP A 48 12.31 4.78 -5.60
C ASP A 48 11.12 5.55 -6.18
N ALA A 49 11.30 6.87 -6.35
CA ALA A 49 10.27 7.73 -6.90
C ALA A 49 10.07 7.55 -8.42
N SER A 50 10.99 6.91 -9.16
CA SER A 50 10.76 6.70 -10.60
C SER A 50 9.63 5.71 -10.87
N VAL A 51 9.33 4.81 -9.93
CA VAL A 51 8.19 3.89 -10.00
C VAL A 51 6.87 4.64 -10.18
N ILE A 52 6.71 5.80 -9.54
CA ILE A 52 5.52 6.64 -9.70
C ILE A 52 5.40 7.14 -11.13
N SER A 53 6.51 7.54 -11.75
CA SER A 53 6.53 7.95 -13.16
C SER A 53 6.16 6.79 -14.06
N ASP A 54 6.77 5.61 -13.85
CA ASP A 54 6.49 4.40 -14.62
C ASP A 54 5.02 3.98 -14.52
N PHE A 55 4.43 4.09 -13.32
CA PHE A 55 3.02 3.81 -13.09
C PHE A 55 2.13 4.81 -13.82
N ASN A 56 2.41 6.10 -13.74
CA ASN A 56 1.68 7.12 -14.48
C ASN A 56 1.79 6.90 -15.99
N ASP A 57 2.97 6.57 -16.52
CA ASP A 57 3.16 6.28 -17.94
C ASP A 57 2.38 5.04 -18.38
N PHE A 58 2.36 3.99 -17.54
CA PHE A 58 1.56 2.78 -17.77
C PHE A 58 0.05 3.09 -17.83
N LEU A 59 -0.47 3.87 -16.87
CA LEU A 59 -1.88 4.26 -16.82
C LEU A 59 -2.29 5.11 -18.03
N ASN A 60 -1.40 5.99 -18.49
CA ASN A 60 -1.65 6.90 -19.61
C ASN A 60 -1.45 6.25 -20.99
N THR A 61 -0.88 5.04 -21.07
CA THR A 61 -0.60 4.36 -22.35
C THR A 61 -1.60 3.23 -22.61
N PRO A 62 -2.54 3.38 -23.57
CA PRO A 62 -3.65 2.44 -23.76
C PRO A 62 -3.28 1.03 -24.24
N THR A 63 -2.09 0.84 -24.83
CA THR A 63 -1.87 -0.35 -25.69
C THR A 63 -0.42 -0.84 -25.84
N VAL A 64 0.59 -0.13 -25.31
CA VAL A 64 1.98 -0.33 -25.77
C VAL A 64 2.92 -0.90 -24.70
N VAL A 65 2.57 -0.81 -23.41
CA VAL A 65 3.46 -1.25 -22.34
C VAL A 65 3.03 -2.64 -21.85
N PRO A 66 3.82 -3.70 -22.09
CA PRO A 66 3.57 -5.00 -21.49
C PRO A 66 3.54 -4.88 -19.96
N THR A 67 2.65 -5.63 -19.29
CA THR A 67 2.64 -5.74 -17.81
C THR A 67 4.00 -6.18 -17.25
N GLN A 68 4.77 -6.92 -18.05
CA GLN A 68 6.14 -7.36 -17.79
C GLN A 68 7.16 -6.22 -17.63
N VAL A 69 6.81 -4.98 -18.00
CA VAL A 69 7.64 -3.78 -17.82
C VAL A 69 7.51 -3.23 -16.39
N LEU A 70 6.38 -3.47 -15.72
CA LEU A 70 6.16 -3.13 -14.32
C LEU A 70 6.86 -4.15 -13.42
N LYS A 71 8.20 -4.11 -13.39
CA LYS A 71 9.01 -4.96 -12.51
C LYS A 71 9.25 -4.33 -11.14
N ALA A 72 9.15 -3.02 -11.06
CA ALA A 72 9.25 -2.30 -9.82
C ALA A 72 7.88 -2.23 -9.14
N HIS A 73 7.92 -2.08 -7.82
CA HIS A 73 6.78 -1.98 -6.94
C HIS A 73 6.97 -0.76 -6.03
N LEU A 74 5.87 -0.21 -5.51
CA LEU A 74 5.99 0.92 -4.58
C LEU A 74 6.59 0.43 -3.26
N ASP A 75 7.64 1.11 -2.82
CA ASP A 75 8.33 0.84 -1.56
C ASP A 75 8.63 2.18 -0.89
N TYR A 76 8.13 2.33 0.33
CA TYR A 76 8.25 3.56 1.10
C TYR A 76 8.26 3.26 2.59
N VAL A 77 8.70 4.24 3.36
CA VAL A 77 8.71 4.20 4.83
C VAL A 77 7.92 5.37 5.38
N ILE A 78 7.09 5.08 6.38
CA ILE A 78 6.40 6.08 7.20
C ILE A 78 7.02 6.05 8.60
N SER A 79 7.53 7.18 9.03
CA SER A 79 8.13 7.40 10.34
C SER A 79 7.10 8.03 11.27
N VAL A 80 6.67 7.29 12.29
CA VAL A 80 5.71 7.75 13.30
C VAL A 80 6.37 7.88 14.67
N SER A 81 5.89 8.85 15.47
CA SER A 81 6.29 9.00 16.87
C SER A 81 5.25 8.33 17.78
N VAL A 82 5.64 7.26 18.46
CA VAL A 82 4.78 6.57 19.43
C VAL A 82 5.14 6.99 20.86
N LEU A 83 4.14 7.05 21.74
CA LEU A 83 4.36 7.33 23.16
C LEU A 83 4.71 6.03 23.89
N HIS A 84 5.90 5.97 24.49
CA HIS A 84 6.31 4.87 25.35
C HIS A 84 6.53 5.38 26.78
N GLY A 85 5.51 5.22 27.63
CA GLY A 85 5.51 5.80 28.98
C GLY A 85 5.50 7.33 28.94
N LYS A 86 6.65 7.96 29.14
CA LYS A 86 6.81 9.43 29.09
C LYS A 86 7.70 9.91 27.93
N SER A 87 8.32 9.01 27.17
CA SER A 87 9.14 9.39 26.01
C SER A 87 8.36 9.21 24.71
N LYS A 88 8.68 10.05 23.72
CA LYS A 88 8.29 9.84 22.32
C LYS A 88 9.41 9.09 21.64
N GLU A 89 9.08 7.98 21.01
CA GLU A 89 10.03 7.10 20.36
C GLU A 89 9.67 7.00 18.89
N LYS A 90 10.70 6.98 18.03
CA LYS A 90 10.51 6.87 16.59
C LYS A 90 10.31 5.40 16.21
N VAL A 91 9.31 5.13 15.38
CA VAL A 91 9.06 3.84 14.76
C VAL A 91 8.96 4.05 13.26
N ASP A 92 9.69 3.25 12.51
CA ASP A 92 9.68 3.29 11.06
C ASP A 92 8.85 2.10 10.54
N ILE A 93 7.84 2.39 9.72
CA ILE A 93 6.93 1.41 9.13
C ILE A 93 7.25 1.36 7.65
N ARG A 94 7.92 0.30 7.20
CA ARG A 94 8.19 0.06 5.78
C ARG A 94 7.01 -0.66 5.16
N ILE A 95 6.58 -0.16 4.01
CA ILE A 95 5.44 -0.66 3.25
C ILE A 95 5.93 -0.94 1.84
N GLU A 96 5.72 -2.17 1.39
CA GLU A 96 5.95 -2.58 -0.01
C GLU A 96 4.60 -3.01 -0.60
N LEU A 97 4.24 -2.43 -1.75
CA LEU A 97 2.97 -2.69 -2.44
C LEU A 97 3.22 -3.45 -3.73
N PRO A 98 2.95 -4.77 -3.78
CA PRO A 98 2.95 -5.51 -5.03
C PRO A 98 1.98 -4.91 -6.05
N ASN A 99 2.24 -5.10 -7.34
CA ASN A 99 1.48 -4.42 -8.41
C ASN A 99 0.00 -4.81 -8.48
N LEU A 100 -0.40 -5.93 -7.84
CA LEU A 100 -1.79 -6.36 -7.75
C LEU A 100 -2.44 -6.09 -6.39
N TYR A 101 -1.78 -5.33 -5.52
CA TYR A 101 -2.40 -4.75 -4.33
C TYR A 101 -3.46 -3.70 -4.73
N PRO A 102 -4.62 -3.63 -4.08
CA PRO A 102 -5.06 -4.44 -2.94
C PRO A 102 -5.80 -5.74 -3.32
N LEU A 103 -6.10 -5.94 -4.60
CA LEU A 103 -7.11 -6.91 -5.06
C LEU A 103 -6.65 -8.37 -4.98
N LEU A 104 -5.46 -8.70 -5.50
CA LEU A 104 -4.94 -10.08 -5.52
C LEU A 104 -3.74 -10.31 -4.61
N GLU A 105 -3.04 -9.24 -4.21
CA GLU A 105 -1.85 -9.32 -3.36
C GLU A 105 -1.99 -8.44 -2.12
N ASN A 106 -1.31 -8.85 -1.04
CA ASN A 106 -1.28 -8.09 0.20
C ASN A 106 -0.09 -7.14 0.25
N ALA A 107 -0.27 -5.98 0.89
CA ALA A 107 0.85 -5.12 1.26
C ALA A 107 1.78 -5.89 2.20
N ILE A 108 3.08 -5.71 2.02
CA ILE A 108 4.10 -6.25 2.92
C ILE A 108 4.48 -5.12 3.88
N VAL A 109 4.11 -5.28 5.15
CA VAL A 109 4.35 -4.25 6.18
C VAL A 109 5.38 -4.76 7.18
N THR A 110 6.43 -3.96 7.38
CA THR A 110 7.52 -4.26 8.32
C THR A 110 7.72 -3.09 9.28
N VAL A 111 7.56 -3.35 10.58
CA VAL A 111 7.79 -2.35 11.62
C VAL A 111 9.23 -2.48 12.15
N ILE A 112 9.96 -1.38 12.10
CA ILE A 112 11.35 -1.25 12.51
C ILE A 112 11.39 -0.32 13.72
N SER A 113 11.80 -0.84 14.88
CA SER A 113 11.86 -0.06 16.12
C SER A 113 12.97 -0.54 17.05
N ALA A 114 13.76 0.40 17.57
CA ALA A 114 14.75 0.11 18.60
C ALA A 114 14.13 -0.35 19.95
N LEU A 115 12.82 -0.18 20.14
CA LEU A 115 12.10 -0.59 21.34
C LEU A 115 11.79 -2.09 21.38
N LEU A 116 11.76 -2.74 20.23
CA LEU A 116 11.31 -4.12 20.09
C LEU A 116 12.52 -5.02 19.93
N GLY A 117 12.68 -5.97 20.85
CA GLY A 117 13.58 -7.10 20.61
C GLY A 117 12.98 -8.04 19.56
N LYS A 118 13.81 -8.83 18.89
CA LYS A 118 13.45 -9.76 17.79
C LYS A 118 12.18 -10.59 18.02
N ALA A 119 11.95 -11.07 19.24
CA ALA A 119 10.75 -11.86 19.55
C ALA A 119 9.46 -11.01 19.48
N LYS A 120 9.51 -9.76 19.94
CA LYS A 120 8.38 -8.83 19.89
C LYS A 120 8.13 -8.33 18.47
N GLU A 121 9.18 -8.07 17.70
CA GLU A 121 9.07 -7.72 16.27
C GLU A 121 8.38 -8.85 15.49
N MET A 122 8.79 -10.11 15.71
CA MET A 122 8.17 -11.26 15.06
C MET A 122 6.71 -11.44 15.48
N HIS A 123 6.37 -11.17 16.74
CA HIS A 123 4.98 -11.21 17.18
C HIS A 123 4.16 -10.11 16.52
N LEU A 124 4.65 -8.86 16.52
CA LEU A 124 3.98 -7.73 15.87
C LEU A 124 3.76 -7.98 14.38
N LYS A 125 4.77 -8.49 13.67
CA LYS A 125 4.65 -8.89 12.26
C LYS A 125 3.50 -9.87 12.04
N ARG A 126 3.38 -10.90 12.87
CA ARG A 126 2.29 -11.89 12.76
C ARG A 126 0.91 -11.27 13.04
N GLU A 127 0.82 -10.36 13.99
CA GLU A 127 -0.46 -9.69 14.29
C GLU A 127 -0.87 -8.73 13.15
N ILE A 128 0.09 -8.03 12.54
CA ILE A 128 -0.15 -7.21 11.34
C ILE A 128 -0.60 -8.08 10.17
N GLU A 129 0.09 -9.19 9.89
CA GLU A 129 -0.29 -10.13 8.82
C GLU A 129 -1.72 -10.68 9.03
N LYS A 130 -2.09 -11.00 10.27
CA LYS A 130 -3.46 -11.41 10.62
C LYS A 130 -4.48 -10.29 10.41
N TYR A 131 -4.14 -9.07 10.82
CA TYR A 131 -5.00 -7.91 10.65
C TYR A 131 -5.24 -7.62 9.17
N ILE A 132 -4.18 -7.60 8.36
CA ILE A 132 -4.25 -7.49 6.91
C ILE A 132 -5.14 -8.58 6.32
N ALA A 133 -5.00 -9.83 6.75
CA ALA A 133 -5.85 -10.93 6.25
C ALA A 133 -7.36 -10.75 6.53
N SER A 134 -7.72 -9.91 7.51
CA SER A 134 -9.12 -9.59 7.85
C SER A 134 -9.68 -8.36 7.13
N MET A 135 -8.83 -7.59 6.43
CA MET A 135 -9.25 -6.38 5.71
C MET A 135 -10.07 -6.72 4.46
N ASP A 136 -11.01 -5.85 4.12
CA ASP A 136 -11.64 -5.84 2.80
C ASP A 136 -10.58 -5.52 1.74
N LYS A 137 -10.50 -6.36 0.71
CA LYS A 137 -9.54 -6.25 -0.40
C LYS A 137 -10.09 -5.49 -1.58
N SER A 138 -11.36 -5.09 -1.52
CA SER A 138 -11.97 -4.26 -2.56
C SER A 138 -11.35 -2.86 -2.62
N GLU A 139 -10.85 -2.35 -1.49
CA GLU A 139 -10.22 -1.03 -1.35
C GLU A 139 -8.82 -1.11 -0.73
N CYS A 140 -8.04 -0.05 -0.90
CA CYS A 140 -6.76 0.08 -0.20
C CYS A 140 -6.97 0.24 1.31
N TYR A 141 -6.01 -0.27 2.08
CA TYR A 141 -6.10 -0.45 3.52
C TYR A 141 -4.80 -0.14 4.29
N VAL A 142 -3.74 0.38 3.64
CA VAL A 142 -2.46 0.67 4.32
C VAL A 142 -2.66 1.69 5.44
N PHE A 143 -3.53 2.69 5.24
CA PHE A 143 -3.79 3.70 6.27
C PHE A 143 -4.34 3.09 7.58
N GLN A 144 -5.08 1.99 7.50
CA GLN A 144 -5.70 1.31 8.64
C GLN A 144 -4.70 0.42 9.39
N VAL A 145 -3.65 -0.05 8.71
CA VAL A 145 -2.61 -0.94 9.27
C VAL A 145 -1.64 -0.17 10.15
#